data_AF-A0A437LXR7-F1
#
_entry.id   AF-A0A437LXR7-F1
#
_cell.length_a   1.000
_cell.length_b   1.000
_cell.length_c   1.000
_cell.angle_alpha   90.00
_cell.angle_beta   90.00
_cell.angle_gamma   90.00
#
_symmetry.space_group_name_H-M   'P 1'
#
loop_
_entity.id
_entity.type
_entity.pdbx_description
1 polymer ?
#
loop_
_entity_poly.entity_id
_entity_poly.type
_entity_poly.pdbx_seq_one_letter_code
_entity_poly.pdbx_strand_id
1 'polypeptide(L)'
;MSPSPSVVRFTLGRLVKESNLSLAELSRRLGRDPAYLQQYVKRGSPKRLDDLDRLFLANTLMVDERVLGARDPWSPAVGLTEDLHQLPLL
;
A
#
# COMPACT_ATOMS: atom_id res chain seq x y z
N MET A 1 -10.93 -8.81 10.27
CA MET A 1 -10.03 -10.00 10.15
C MET A 1 -9.03 -9.71 9.05
N SER A 2 -7.73 -9.66 9.35
CA SER A 2 -6.73 -9.26 8.33
C SER A 2 -6.44 -10.37 7.32
N PRO A 3 -6.18 -10.03 6.04
CA PRO A 3 -5.80 -11.02 5.03
C PRO A 3 -4.49 -11.72 5.38
N SER A 4 -4.33 -12.95 4.90
CA SER A 4 -3.08 -13.69 5.05
C SER A 4 -1.94 -13.04 4.24
N PRO A 5 -0.66 -13.21 4.63
CA PRO A 5 0.46 -12.62 3.89
C PRO A 5 0.49 -13.02 2.41
N SER A 6 0.12 -14.25 2.07
CA SER A 6 0.08 -14.70 0.66
C SER A 6 -0.98 -13.96 -0.15
N VAL A 7 -2.16 -13.69 0.45
CA VAL A 7 -3.22 -12.89 -0.18
C VAL A 7 -2.76 -11.45 -0.40
N VAL A 8 -2.10 -10.84 0.61
CA VAL A 8 -1.57 -9.48 0.47
C VAL A 8 -0.55 -9.37 -0.66
N ARG A 9 0.40 -10.31 -0.76
CA ARG A 9 1.43 -10.31 -1.82
C ARG A 9 0.82 -10.43 -3.22
N PHE A 10 -0.12 -11.35 -3.38
CA PHE A 10 -0.84 -11.52 -4.65
C PHE A 10 -1.60 -10.24 -5.00
N THR A 11 -2.30 -9.66 -4.04
CA THR A 11 -3.09 -8.44 -4.22
C THR A 11 -2.22 -7.25 -4.60
N LEU A 12 -1.11 -7.02 -3.88
CA LEU A 12 -0.16 -5.97 -4.21
C LEU A 12 0.39 -6.13 -5.63
N GLY A 13 0.82 -7.34 -5.99
CA GLY A 13 1.34 -7.61 -7.33
C GLY A 13 0.31 -7.32 -8.45
N ARG A 14 -0.97 -7.64 -8.21
CA ARG A 14 -2.07 -7.35 -9.13
C ARG A 14 -2.33 -5.85 -9.26
N LEU A 15 -2.52 -5.15 -8.14
CA LEU A 15 -2.84 -3.71 -8.12
C LEU A 15 -1.74 -2.86 -8.77
N VAL A 16 -0.47 -3.20 -8.52
CA VAL A 16 0.67 -2.51 -9.14
C VAL A 16 0.65 -2.67 -10.66
N LYS A 17 0.32 -3.87 -11.16
CA LYS A 17 0.18 -4.13 -12.60
C LYS A 17 -1.00 -3.38 -13.21
N GLU A 18 -2.16 -3.39 -12.54
CA GLU A 18 -3.38 -2.69 -12.98
C GLU A 18 -3.19 -1.17 -13.01
N SER A 19 -2.34 -0.64 -12.13
CA SER A 19 -1.99 0.79 -12.08
C SER A 19 -0.87 1.20 -13.06
N ASN A 20 -0.39 0.27 -13.90
CA ASN A 20 0.75 0.46 -14.82
C ASN A 20 2.03 0.99 -14.12
N LEU A 21 2.23 0.60 -12.85
CA LEU A 21 3.41 0.92 -12.05
C LEU A 21 4.38 -0.26 -11.99
N SER A 22 5.60 -0.01 -11.53
CA SER A 22 6.57 -1.08 -11.23
C SER A 22 6.86 -1.20 -9.74
N LEU A 23 7.12 -2.43 -9.28
CA LEU A 23 7.52 -2.70 -7.89
C LEU A 23 8.84 -1.99 -7.53
N ALA A 24 9.77 -1.87 -8.49
CA ALA A 24 11.04 -1.19 -8.29
C ALA A 24 10.88 0.32 -8.13
N GLU A 25 10.00 0.94 -8.91
CA GLU A 25 9.68 2.36 -8.78
C GLU A 25 9.03 2.67 -7.43
N LEU A 26 8.03 1.87 -7.03
CA LEU A 26 7.39 2.02 -5.72
C LEU A 26 8.38 1.82 -4.58
N SER A 27 9.29 0.84 -4.68
CA SER A 27 10.35 0.64 -3.68
C SER A 27 11.24 1.89 -3.52
N ARG A 28 11.60 2.54 -4.64
CA ARG A 28 12.37 3.80 -4.60
C ARG A 28 11.58 4.95 -3.96
N ARG A 29 10.28 5.08 -4.27
CA ARG A 29 9.42 6.11 -3.65
C ARG A 29 9.28 5.92 -2.12
N LEU A 30 9.38 4.68 -1.65
CA LEU A 30 9.45 4.34 -0.23
C LEU A 30 10.83 4.60 0.41
N GLY A 31 11.83 5.03 -0.35
CA GLY A 31 13.21 5.15 0.15
C GLY A 31 13.89 3.81 0.45
N ARG A 32 13.40 2.71 -0.14
CA ARG A 32 13.95 1.35 0.01
C ARG A 32 14.80 0.97 -1.19
N ASP A 33 15.57 -0.12 -1.05
CA ASP A 33 16.26 -0.76 -2.17
C ASP A 33 15.25 -1.17 -3.28
N PRO A 34 15.57 -1.01 -4.58
CA PRO A 34 14.66 -1.33 -5.67
C PRO A 34 14.11 -2.76 -5.69
N ALA A 35 14.78 -3.73 -5.05
CA ALA A 35 14.33 -5.11 -4.96
C ALA A 35 13.29 -5.34 -3.86
N TYR A 36 13.07 -4.40 -2.93
CA TYR A 36 12.26 -4.59 -1.73
C TYR A 36 10.86 -5.17 -2.00
N LEU A 37 10.04 -4.50 -2.82
CA LEU A 37 8.69 -4.98 -3.10
C LEU A 37 8.68 -6.20 -4.02
N GLN A 38 9.72 -6.37 -4.86
CA GLN A 38 9.87 -7.59 -5.65
C GLN A 38 10.13 -8.80 -4.74
N GLN A 39 11.00 -8.66 -3.74
CA GLN A 39 11.25 -9.69 -2.73
C GLN A 39 9.98 -9.97 -1.91
N TYR A 40 9.26 -8.92 -1.50
CA TYR A 40 8.01 -9.08 -0.77
C TYR A 40 7.00 -9.92 -1.56
N VAL A 41 6.76 -9.55 -2.82
CA VAL A 41 5.77 -10.22 -3.68
C VAL A 41 6.22 -11.61 -4.13
N LYS A 42 7.49 -11.78 -4.54
CA LYS A 42 7.98 -13.01 -5.19
C LYS A 42 8.66 -13.99 -4.25
N ARG A 43 9.37 -13.49 -3.23
CA ARG A 43 10.15 -14.30 -2.28
C ARG A 43 9.48 -14.39 -0.90
N GLY A 44 8.50 -13.53 -0.64
CA GLY A 44 7.78 -13.51 0.62
C GLY A 44 8.58 -12.94 1.80
N SER A 45 9.65 -12.20 1.52
CA SER A 45 10.45 -11.49 2.52
C SER A 45 10.41 -9.99 2.26
N PRO A 46 10.13 -9.15 3.26
CA PRO A 46 9.78 -9.49 4.65
C PRO A 46 8.41 -10.20 4.76
N LYS A 47 8.09 -10.74 5.94
CA LYS A 47 6.80 -11.42 6.18
C LYS A 47 5.59 -10.47 6.06
N ARG A 48 5.74 -9.21 6.50
CA ARG A 48 4.75 -8.14 6.41
C ARG A 48 5.44 -6.86 5.91
N LEU A 49 4.67 -5.99 5.28
CA LEU A 49 5.10 -4.62 4.98
C LEU A 49 5.24 -3.83 6.27
N ASP A 50 6.18 -2.89 6.30
CA ASP A 50 6.23 -1.84 7.32
C ASP A 50 4.92 -1.04 7.32
N ASP A 51 4.53 -0.47 8.45
CA ASP A 51 3.26 0.24 8.58
C ASP A 51 3.21 1.49 7.70
N LEU A 52 4.29 2.27 7.66
CA LEU A 52 4.36 3.47 6.83
C LEU A 52 4.43 3.12 5.33
N ASP A 53 5.21 2.07 4.99
CA ASP A 53 5.30 1.58 3.62
C ASP A 53 3.93 1.10 3.12
N ARG A 54 3.20 0.38 3.97
CA ARG A 54 1.87 -0.13 3.65
C ARG A 54 0.85 1.00 3.47
N LEU A 55 0.85 2.01 4.34
CA LEU A 55 -0.02 3.17 4.22
C LEU A 55 0.26 3.95 2.93
N PHE A 56 1.54 4.19 2.61
CA PHE A 56 1.94 4.84 1.36
C PHE A 56 1.44 4.07 0.14
N LEU A 57 1.59 2.75 0.13
CA LEU A 57 1.13 1.90 -0.97
C LEU A 57 -0.39 1.90 -1.09
N ALA A 58 -1.12 1.88 0.03
CA ALA A 58 -2.58 1.93 0.05
C ALA A 58 -3.08 3.25 -0.57
N ASN A 59 -2.48 4.38 -0.19
CA ASN A 59 -2.80 5.69 -0.75
C ASN A 59 -2.44 5.78 -2.24
N THR A 60 -1.25 5.30 -2.63
CA THR A 60 -0.79 5.35 -4.03
C THR A 60 -1.66 4.49 -4.95
N LEU A 61 -2.16 3.36 -4.45
CA LEU A 61 -2.99 2.42 -5.20
C LEU A 61 -4.49 2.68 -5.01
N MET A 62 -4.87 3.73 -4.26
CA MET A 62 -6.25 4.11 -3.98
C MET A 62 -7.10 2.96 -3.42
N VAL A 63 -6.55 2.21 -2.46
CA VAL A 63 -7.23 1.10 -1.77
C VAL A 63 -7.21 1.29 -0.27
N ASP A 64 -8.17 0.68 0.42
CA ASP A 64 -8.17 0.58 1.88
C ASP A 64 -6.91 -0.17 2.37
N GLU A 65 -6.23 0.33 3.40
CA GLU A 65 -4.97 -0.26 3.90
C GLU A 65 -5.14 -1.72 4.37
N ARG A 66 -6.36 -2.12 4.77
CA ARG A 66 -6.70 -3.50 5.15
C ARG A 66 -6.56 -4.47 3.98
N VAL A 67 -6.72 -4.00 2.73
CA VAL A 67 -6.41 -4.77 1.51
C VAL A 67 -4.94 -5.18 1.49
N LEU A 68 -4.07 -4.35 2.07
CA LEU A 68 -2.63 -4.58 2.18
C LEU A 68 -2.18 -5.13 3.55
N GLY A 69 -3.12 -5.56 4.40
CA GLY A 69 -2.83 -6.32 5.61
C GLY A 69 -2.79 -5.52 6.91
N ALA A 70 -3.32 -4.29 6.94
CA ALA A 70 -3.62 -3.58 8.18
C ALA A 70 -4.58 -4.41 9.07
N ARG A 71 -4.48 -4.21 10.38
CA ARG A 71 -5.33 -4.87 11.39
C ARG A 71 -6.46 -3.94 11.82
N ASP A 72 -7.60 -4.53 12.15
CA ASP A 72 -8.69 -3.81 12.83
C ASP A 72 -8.35 -3.65 14.33
N PRO A 73 -8.73 -2.52 14.98
CA PRO A 73 -9.33 -1.35 14.35
C PRO A 73 -8.28 -0.58 13.52
N TRP A 74 -8.62 -0.30 12.27
CA TRP A 74 -7.84 0.56 11.40
C TRP A 74 -8.41 1.96 11.49
N SER A 75 -7.54 2.94 11.79
CA SER A 75 -7.84 4.35 11.58
C SER A 75 -6.87 4.83 10.50
N PRO A 76 -7.33 5.41 9.38
CA PRO A 76 -6.42 6.16 8.52
C PRO A 76 -5.74 7.22 9.39
N ALA A 77 -4.46 7.49 9.14
CA ALA A 77 -3.81 8.66 9.71
C ALA A 77 -4.60 9.89 9.23
N VAL A 78 -5.43 10.46 10.11
CA VAL A 78 -6.07 11.76 9.92
C VAL A 78 -4.94 12.74 9.61
N GLY A 79 -4.96 13.30 8.39
CA GLY A 79 -3.95 14.27 7.95
C GLY A 79 -3.71 14.40 6.44
N LEU A 80 -4.29 13.55 5.57
CA LEU A 80 -4.14 13.68 4.10
C LEU A 80 -5.47 13.74 3.33
N THR A 81 -6.62 13.65 4.00
CA THR A 81 -7.96 13.73 3.38
C THR A 81 -8.76 14.98 3.79
N GLU A 82 -8.20 15.85 4.63
CA GLU A 82 -8.80 17.16 4.91
C GLU A 82 -8.47 18.17 3.78
N ASP A 83 -8.89 17.89 2.54
CA ASP A 83 -9.13 18.96 1.55
C ASP A 83 -9.95 18.51 0.32
N LEU A 84 -11.06 17.79 0.53
CA LEU A 84 -12.04 17.54 -0.55
C LEU A 84 -13.49 17.92 -0.20
N HIS A 85 -13.72 18.56 0.96
CA HIS A 85 -15.04 19.05 1.38
C HIS A 85 -15.11 20.56 1.61
N GLN A 86 -14.15 21.36 1.12
CA GLN A 86 -14.17 22.83 1.19
C GLN A 86 -13.99 23.52 -0.16
N LEU A 87 -14.43 22.89 -1.27
CA LEU A 87 -14.70 23.66 -2.48
C LEU A 87 -16.06 24.34 -2.31
N PRO A 88 -16.16 25.68 -2.35
CA PRO A 88 -17.45 26.33 -2.34
C PRO A 88 -18.21 25.95 -3.61
N LEU A 89 -19.36 25.30 -3.44
CA LEU A 89 -20.40 25.29 -4.47
C LEU A 89 -21.14 26.61 -4.37
N LEU A 90 -20.75 27.57 -5.23
CA LEU A 90 -21.36 28.88 -5.47
C LEU A 90 -21.34 29.88 -4.30
#